data_AF-A0A6C0CQC3-F1
#
_entry.id   AF-A0A6C0CQC3-F1
#
_cell.length_a   1.000
_cell.length_b   1.000
_cell.length_c   1.000
_cell.angle_alpha   90.00
_cell.angle_beta   90.00
_cell.angle_gamma   90.00
#
_symmetry.space_group_name_H-M   'P 1'
#
loop_
_entity.id
_entity.type
_entity.pdbx_description
1 polymer ?
#
loop_
_entity_poly.entity_id
_entity_poly.type
_entity_poly.pdbx_seq_one_letter_code
_entity_poly.pdbx_strand_id
1 'polypeptide(L)'
;MNLLSIDVGMKHLAYCHFVIDKKDYYISQWGVINLCRDDNIHCCGKMKNNKPCKNASRYYKNDKYYCKIHAKKTEYKVPTKKLEKKAIKKLKVFDVKMLCDEMNIKYKKKEKKDNCIDLIY
;
A
#
# COMPACT_ATOMS: atom_id res chain seq x y z
N MET A 1 -17.25 35.25 -0.77
CA MET A 1 -17.13 33.95 -1.47
C MET A 1 -15.93 33.21 -0.93
N ASN A 2 -16.07 31.92 -0.65
CA ASN A 2 -14.97 31.07 -0.18
C ASN A 2 -14.50 30.19 -1.33
N LEU A 3 -13.19 30.16 -1.59
CA LEU A 3 -12.55 29.31 -2.58
C LEU A 3 -11.53 28.41 -1.88
N LEU A 4 -11.66 27.10 -2.09
CA LEU A 4 -10.71 26.12 -1.58
C LEU A 4 -9.92 25.55 -2.76
N SER A 5 -8.65 25.91 -2.85
CA SER A 5 -7.71 25.34 -3.80
C SER A 5 -7.00 24.14 -3.16
N ILE A 6 -6.87 23.04 -3.91
CA ILE A 6 -6.29 21.78 -3.42
C ILE A 6 -5.28 21.27 -4.45
N ASP A 7 -4.06 20.97 -3.98
CA ASP A 7 -3.07 20.19 -4.72
C ASP A 7 -2.98 18.79 -4.10
N VAL A 8 -3.43 17.80 -4.87
CA VAL A 8 -3.71 16.46 -4.35
C VAL A 8 -2.44 15.63 -4.24
N GLY A 9 -1.97 15.47 -3.00
CA GLY A 9 -0.92 14.52 -2.62
C GLY A 9 -1.37 13.63 -1.47
N MET A 10 -1.07 12.32 -1.51
CA MET A 10 -1.53 11.39 -0.46
C MET A 10 -0.86 11.66 0.90
N LYS A 11 0.45 11.91 0.92
CA LYS A 11 1.20 12.26 2.14
C LYS A 11 1.26 13.77 2.40
N HIS A 12 1.06 14.56 1.36
CA HIS A 12 1.23 16.01 1.36
C HIS A 12 0.10 16.66 0.56
N LEU A 13 -1.12 16.63 1.09
CA LEU A 13 -2.26 17.33 0.52
C LEU A 13 -2.10 18.82 0.84
N ALA A 14 -1.74 19.64 -0.15
CA ALA A 14 -1.69 21.08 0.07
C ALA A 14 -3.07 21.69 -0.16
N TYR A 15 -3.44 22.64 0.69
CA TYR A 15 -4.71 23.37 0.57
C TYR A 15 -4.50 24.86 0.83
N CYS A 16 -5.30 25.67 0.15
CA CYS A 16 -5.40 27.11 0.38
C CYS A 16 -6.87 27.51 0.40
N HIS A 17 -7.34 28.00 1.55
CA HIS A 17 -8.65 28.59 1.72
C HIS A 17 -8.55 30.11 1.51
N PHE A 18 -9.02 30.55 0.36
CA PHE A 18 -9.00 31.93 -0.08
C PHE A 18 -10.39 32.54 0.03
N VAL A 19 -10.47 33.70 0.67
CA VAL A 19 -11.74 34.42 0.89
C VAL A 19 -11.75 35.68 0.03
N ILE A 20 -12.86 35.87 -0.67
CA ILE A 20 -13.14 37.04 -1.50
C ILE A 20 -14.33 37.75 -0.85
N ASP A 21 -14.08 38.89 -0.21
CA ASP A 21 -15.13 39.71 0.40
C ASP A 21 -15.18 41.09 -0.27
N LYS A 22 -16.18 41.29 -1.13
CA LYS A 22 -16.35 42.51 -1.95
C LYS A 22 -15.10 42.84 -2.78
N LYS A 23 -14.23 43.73 -2.27
CA LYS A 23 -12.97 44.16 -2.89
C LYS A 23 -11.73 43.67 -2.14
N ASP A 24 -11.92 43.02 -1.01
CA ASP A 24 -10.86 42.49 -0.17
C ASP A 24 -10.62 41.01 -0.48
N TYR A 25 -9.35 40.65 -0.46
CA TYR A 25 -8.87 39.32 -0.80
C TYR A 25 -7.87 38.89 0.26
N TYR A 26 -8.09 37.73 0.87
CA TYR A 26 -7.15 37.21 1.85
C TYR A 26 -7.18 35.70 1.93
N ILE A 27 -6.06 35.14 2.36
CA ILE A 27 -5.93 33.72 2.66
C ILE A 27 -6.39 33.53 4.11
N SER A 28 -7.50 32.83 4.30
CA SER A 28 -8.01 32.48 5.63
C SER A 28 -7.24 31.31 6.24
N GLN A 29 -6.86 30.32 5.42
CA GLN A 29 -6.05 29.19 5.85
C GLN A 29 -5.14 28.71 4.73
N TRP A 30 -3.94 28.25 5.08
CA TRP A 30 -3.01 27.61 4.15
C TRP A 30 -2.21 26.57 4.91
N GLY A 31 -2.15 25.35 4.38
CA GLY A 31 -1.32 24.32 4.96
C GLY A 31 -1.12 23.11 4.07
N VAL A 32 -0.43 22.13 4.66
CA VAL A 32 -0.21 20.79 4.08
C VAL A 32 -0.67 19.76 5.10
N ILE A 33 -1.53 18.84 4.67
CA ILE A 33 -2.12 17.78 5.51
C ILE A 33 -1.51 16.45 5.09
N ASN A 34 -1.10 15.62 6.05
CA ASN A 34 -0.80 14.22 5.80
C ASN A 34 -2.07 13.38 5.98
N LEU A 35 -2.59 12.82 4.90
CA LEU A 35 -3.77 11.94 4.94
C LEU A 35 -3.41 10.49 5.33
N CYS A 36 -2.12 10.17 5.42
CA CYS A 36 -1.64 8.87 5.82
C CYS A 36 -1.62 8.77 7.35
N ARG A 37 -1.94 7.59 7.89
CA ARG A 37 -1.65 7.27 9.28
C ARG A 37 -0.14 7.06 9.43
N ASP A 38 0.58 8.12 9.82
CA ASP A 38 1.97 8.06 10.25
C ASP A 38 2.08 7.53 11.70
N ASP A 39 1.21 6.59 12.06
CA ASP A 39 1.32 5.92 13.35
C ASP A 39 2.66 5.16 13.33
N ASN A 40 3.55 5.48 14.27
CA ASN A 40 4.76 4.71 14.53
C ASN A 40 4.38 3.35 15.14
N ILE A 41 3.67 2.53 14.36
CA ILE A 41 3.13 1.27 14.81
C ILE A 41 4.28 0.28 14.90
N HIS A 42 4.55 -0.14 16.12
CA HIS A 42 5.62 -1.07 16.42
C HIS A 42 5.23 -2.49 16.05
N CYS A 43 6.23 -3.29 15.70
CA CYS A 43 6.03 -4.70 15.41
C CYS A 43 5.59 -5.49 16.66
N CYS A 44 4.56 -6.32 16.52
CA CYS A 44 4.05 -7.23 17.55
C CYS A 44 4.98 -8.43 17.85
N GLY A 45 6.09 -8.58 17.11
CA GLY A 45 7.01 -9.70 17.24
C GLY A 45 7.92 -9.60 18.47
N LYS A 46 8.59 -10.71 18.81
CA LYS A 46 9.60 -10.76 19.88
C LYS A 46 11.01 -10.93 19.34
N MET A 47 11.98 -10.27 19.96
CA MET A 47 13.41 -10.43 19.68
C MET A 47 13.92 -11.78 20.22
N LYS A 48 15.16 -12.16 19.87
CA LYS A 48 15.76 -13.44 20.32
C LYS A 48 15.83 -13.57 21.85
N ASN A 49 15.98 -12.45 22.55
CA ASN A 49 15.97 -12.36 24.02
C ASN A 49 14.56 -12.24 24.61
N ASN A 50 13.52 -12.62 23.87
CA ASN A 50 12.10 -12.58 24.24
C ASN A 50 11.53 -11.17 24.52
N LYS A 51 12.30 -10.09 24.34
CA LYS A 51 11.82 -8.71 24.48
C LYS A 51 10.95 -8.28 23.29
N PRO A 52 10.03 -7.31 23.47
CA PRO A 52 9.24 -6.75 22.37
C PRO A 52 10.11 -6.16 21.25
N CYS A 53 9.68 -6.33 20.00
CA CYS A 53 10.37 -5.77 18.85
C CYS A 53 10.21 -4.24 18.82
N LYS A 54 11.33 -3.54 18.66
CA LYS A 54 11.36 -2.06 18.54
C LYS A 54 11.32 -1.56 17.10
N ASN A 55 11.30 -2.46 16.11
CA ASN A 55 11.28 -2.06 14.71
C ASN A 55 9.90 -1.53 14.32
N ALA A 56 9.88 -0.48 13.50
CA ALA A 56 8.68 -0.02 12.82
C ALA A 56 8.07 -1.15 11.99
N SER A 57 6.74 -1.27 12.06
CA SER A 57 6.00 -2.22 11.25
C SER A 57 5.97 -1.79 9.78
N ARG A 58 5.84 -2.78 8.89
CA ARG A 58 5.70 -2.59 7.44
C ARG A 58 4.55 -3.41 6.85
N TYR A 59 4.03 -4.35 7.63
CA TYR A 59 3.02 -5.31 7.22
C TYR A 59 1.93 -5.35 8.28
N TYR A 60 0.68 -5.48 7.83
CA TYR A 60 -0.50 -5.55 8.67
C TYR A 60 -1.37 -6.73 8.20
N LYS A 61 -1.81 -7.56 9.13
CA LYS A 61 -2.75 -8.67 8.86
C LYS A 61 -3.46 -9.05 10.16
N ASN A 62 -4.78 -9.20 10.11
CA ASN A 62 -5.63 -9.65 11.23
C ASN A 62 -5.32 -8.87 12.53
N ASP A 63 -5.38 -7.55 12.47
CA ASP A 63 -5.14 -6.63 13.61
C ASP A 63 -3.74 -6.68 14.22
N LYS A 64 -2.77 -7.31 13.54
CA LYS A 64 -1.37 -7.39 13.99
C LYS A 64 -0.42 -6.74 13.00
N TYR A 65 0.61 -6.10 13.56
CA TYR A 65 1.61 -5.35 12.82
C TYR A 65 2.98 -6.03 12.89
N TYR A 66 3.67 -6.14 11.76
CA TYR A 66 4.95 -6.83 11.68
C TYR A 66 6.01 -6.04 10.93
N CYS A 67 7.24 -6.07 11.44
CA CYS A 67 8.42 -5.69 10.65
C CYS A 67 8.74 -6.80 9.64
N LYS A 68 9.60 -6.52 8.66
CA LYS A 68 9.96 -7.49 7.61
C LYS A 68 10.52 -8.81 8.13
N ILE A 69 11.28 -8.77 9.23
CA ILE A 69 11.89 -9.97 9.83
C ILE A 69 10.81 -10.86 10.47
N HIS A 70 9.89 -10.26 11.22
CA HIS A 70 8.84 -11.01 11.92
C HIS A 70 7.71 -11.43 11.00
N ALA A 71 7.38 -10.66 9.96
CA ALA A 71 6.41 -11.07 8.96
C ALA A 71 6.79 -12.41 8.31
N LYS A 72 8.07 -12.61 7.99
CA LYS A 72 8.59 -13.87 7.44
C LYS A 72 8.54 -15.06 8.40
N LYS A 73 8.35 -14.84 9.70
CA LYS A 73 8.22 -15.88 10.71
C LYS A 73 6.76 -16.23 11.01
N THR A 74 5.81 -15.50 10.43
CA THR A 74 4.40 -15.84 10.51
C THR A 74 4.05 -16.89 9.47
N GLU A 75 2.86 -17.48 9.59
CA GLU A 75 2.26 -18.35 8.58
C GLU A 75 1.90 -17.62 7.28
N TYR A 76 1.91 -16.28 7.28
CA TYR A 76 1.48 -15.48 6.15
C TYR A 76 2.57 -15.36 5.08
N LYS A 77 2.14 -15.45 3.81
CA LYS A 77 3.01 -15.15 2.66
C LYS A 77 3.27 -13.65 2.59
N VAL A 78 4.54 -13.25 2.60
CA VAL A 78 4.94 -11.85 2.41
C VAL A 78 5.03 -11.55 0.92
N PRO A 79 4.40 -10.47 0.40
CA PRO A 79 4.53 -10.08 -1.00
C PRO A 79 6.00 -9.90 -1.39
N THR A 80 6.40 -10.50 -2.51
CA THR A 80 7.76 -10.38 -3.06
C THR A 80 7.73 -9.57 -4.35
N LYS A 81 8.86 -8.98 -4.74
CA LYS A 81 8.98 -8.24 -6.01
C LYS A 81 8.58 -9.06 -7.24
N LYS A 82 8.71 -10.39 -7.17
CA LYS A 82 8.28 -11.30 -8.24
C LYS A 82 6.77 -11.33 -8.43
N LEU A 83 6.02 -11.05 -7.36
CA LEU A 83 4.56 -10.97 -7.35
C LEU A 83 4.04 -9.54 -7.55
N GLU A 84 4.86 -8.61 -8.06
CA GLU A 84 4.39 -7.29 -8.46
C GLU A 84 3.79 -7.35 -9.88
N LYS A 85 2.71 -6.61 -10.14
CA LYS A 85 1.99 -6.69 -11.43
C LYS A 85 2.93 -6.36 -12.61
N LYS A 86 3.87 -5.43 -12.40
CA LYS A 86 4.92 -5.09 -13.37
C LYS A 86 5.90 -6.24 -13.65
N ALA A 87 6.26 -7.03 -12.63
CA ALA A 87 7.12 -8.19 -12.79
C ALA A 87 6.38 -9.35 -13.48
N ILE A 88 5.15 -9.65 -13.04
CA ILE A 88 4.32 -10.71 -13.62
C ILE A 88 4.02 -10.43 -15.11
N LYS A 89 3.74 -9.17 -15.48
CA LYS A 89 3.53 -8.78 -16.88
C LYS A 89 4.72 -9.10 -17.79
N LYS A 90 5.95 -9.15 -17.28
CA LYS A 90 7.16 -9.50 -18.04
C LYS A 90 7.38 -11.01 -18.19
N LEU A 91 6.70 -11.84 -17.42
CA LEU A 91 6.83 -13.31 -17.48
C LEU A 91 6.24 -13.88 -18.77
N LYS A 92 6.66 -15.08 -19.18
CA LYS A 92 6.01 -15.77 -20.31
C LYS A 92 4.63 -16.27 -19.88
N VAL A 93 3.74 -16.53 -20.84
CA VAL A 93 2.38 -17.04 -20.57
C VAL A 93 2.43 -18.33 -19.72
N PHE A 94 3.39 -19.20 -20.02
CA PHE A 94 3.62 -20.44 -19.27
C PHE A 94 3.95 -20.17 -17.80
N ASP A 95 4.90 -19.27 -17.52
CA ASP A 95 5.31 -18.92 -16.15
C ASP A 95 4.17 -18.29 -15.36
N VAL A 96 3.32 -17.48 -16.00
CA VAL A 96 2.12 -16.91 -15.36
C VAL A 96 1.12 -18.01 -14.99
N LYS A 97 0.91 -18.99 -15.87
CA LYS A 97 0.03 -20.14 -15.61
C LYS A 97 0.57 -21.02 -14.47
N MET A 98 1.86 -21.30 -14.46
CA MET A 98 2.52 -21.99 -13.34
C MET A 98 2.31 -21.24 -12.02
N LEU A 99 2.42 -19.90 -12.03
CA LEU A 99 2.19 -19.10 -10.84
C LEU A 99 0.73 -19.21 -10.35
N CYS A 100 -0.25 -19.24 -11.26
CA CYS A 100 -1.64 -19.51 -10.89
C CYS A 100 -1.79 -20.89 -10.23
N ASP A 101 -1.12 -21.91 -10.77
CA ASP A 101 -1.15 -23.28 -10.23
C ASP A 101 -0.52 -23.32 -8.82
N GLU A 102 0.64 -22.68 -8.60
CA GLU A 102 1.29 -22.56 -7.28
C GLU A 102 0.42 -21.84 -6.24
N MET A 103 -0.45 -20.94 -6.70
CA MET A 103 -1.40 -20.19 -5.86
C MET A 103 -2.77 -20.87 -5.74
N ASN A 104 -2.97 -22.03 -6.37
CA ASN A 104 -4.26 -22.74 -6.47
C ASN A 104 -5.39 -21.89 -7.09
N ILE A 105 -5.05 -21.03 -8.07
CA ILE A 105 -6.00 -20.20 -8.82
C ILE A 105 -6.47 -20.99 -10.04
N LYS A 106 -7.79 -21.22 -10.15
CA LYS A 106 -8.38 -21.89 -11.32
C LYS A 106 -8.48 -20.93 -12.50
N TYR A 107 -8.04 -21.37 -13.69
CA TYR A 107 -8.15 -20.62 -14.95
C TYR A 107 -8.50 -21.55 -16.11
N LYS A 108 -9.00 -21.01 -17.22
CA LYS A 108 -9.34 -21.82 -18.41
C LYS A 108 -8.07 -22.25 -19.16
N LYS A 109 -8.03 -23.46 -19.71
CA LYS A 109 -6.83 -23.98 -20.41
C LYS A 109 -6.32 -23.06 -21.54
N LYS A 110 -7.24 -22.44 -22.29
CA LYS A 110 -6.98 -21.45 -23.35
C LYS A 110 -7.11 -19.99 -22.89
N GLU A 111 -7.03 -19.72 -21.59
CA GLU A 111 -7.13 -18.37 -21.04
C GLU A 111 -6.00 -17.47 -21.55
N LYS A 112 -6.33 -16.19 -21.81
CA LYS A 112 -5.36 -15.17 -22.19
C LYS A 112 -4.46 -14.83 -21.00
N LYS A 113 -3.22 -14.45 -21.29
CA LYS A 113 -2.23 -14.09 -20.25
C LYS A 113 -2.76 -12.99 -19.33
N ASP A 114 -3.31 -11.92 -19.88
CA ASP A 114 -3.79 -10.78 -19.08
C ASP A 114 -4.92 -11.19 -18.13
N ASN A 115 -5.85 -12.04 -18.58
CA ASN A 115 -6.90 -12.60 -17.74
C ASN A 115 -6.33 -13.44 -16.59
N CYS A 116 -5.28 -14.25 -16.83
CA CYS A 116 -4.59 -14.96 -15.75
C CYS A 116 -3.92 -14.00 -14.75
N ILE A 117 -3.35 -12.89 -15.22
CA ILE A 117 -2.74 -11.88 -14.35
C ILE A 117 -3.80 -11.19 -13.50
N ASP A 118 -4.97 -10.90 -14.06
CA ASP A 118 -6.06 -10.28 -13.33
C ASP A 118 -6.69 -11.24 -12.31
N LEU A 119 -6.66 -12.56 -12.51
CA LEU A 119 -7.07 -13.52 -11.47
C LEU A 119 -6.13 -13.57 -10.25
N ILE A 120 -4.89 -13.08 -10.38
CA ILE A 120 -3.91 -13.03 -9.28
C ILE A 120 -4.17 -11.83 -8.35
N TYR A 121 -4.93 -10.81 -8.77
CA TYR A 121 -5.19 -9.57 -8.04
C TYR A 121 -6.67 -9.31 -7.79
#